data_AF-A0A9C8T1C1-F1
#
_entry.id   AF-A0A9C8T1C1-F1
#
_cell.length_a   1.000
_cell.length_b   1.000
_cell.length_c   1.000
_cell.angle_alpha   90.00
_cell.angle_beta   90.00
_cell.angle_gamma   90.00
#
_symmetry.space_group_name_H-M   'P 1'
#
loop_
_entity.id
_entity.type
_entity.pdbx_description
1 polymer ?
#
loop_
_entity_poly.entity_id
_entity_poly.type
_entity_poly.pdbx_seq_one_letter_code
_entity_poly.pdbx_strand_id
1 'polypeptide(L)'
;MKRRRSIEIFSLSFLDVVSCGFGAIVLLLVISKFAEPLVVERTTSDLRFTVAGLERELRGIRDESRALNRRLAELGTRLAGEEKRLAGLQDELAAIRGRYREAVTALSAQDRIRGQLESARQELTGEMRRLRARQQALRPPEGIIGGVPVDSEYIIFVIDTSGSMQRFAWPLVRSKMEEILAVYPRVKGIQVMNDMGDYMFSQYAGRWITDSPARRRAILRRLASWSPFSNSSPVEGITAAIRRFHTPGRRISIYVFGDDFSSGSIQDVVDTVDRINRAPAGGRRLVRIHAVGFPVLFLRSDTGASVVRFAALMRRLAEDNNGSFVGLDSLAPGKRVRNIQ
;
A
#
# COMPACT_ATOMS: atom_id res chain seq x y z
N MET A 1 -31.39 -38.62 154.41
CA MET A 1 -30.73 -37.29 154.27
C MET A 1 -29.66 -37.37 153.19
N LYS A 2 -29.56 -36.32 152.34
CA LYS A 2 -28.52 -36.04 151.30
C LYS A 2 -28.57 -36.90 150.03
N ARG A 3 -28.48 -36.36 148.79
CA ARG A 3 -28.24 -35.00 148.29
C ARG A 3 -28.81 -34.90 146.86
N ARG A 4 -29.67 -33.91 146.56
CA ARG A 4 -30.05 -33.52 145.18
C ARG A 4 -28.77 -33.08 144.45
N ARG A 5 -28.45 -33.63 143.28
CA ARG A 5 -27.45 -33.05 142.39
C ARG A 5 -28.05 -31.79 141.76
N SER A 6 -27.44 -30.65 142.03
CA SER A 6 -27.67 -29.38 141.36
C SER A 6 -27.36 -29.54 139.87
N ILE A 7 -28.33 -29.25 139.01
CA ILE A 7 -28.06 -29.00 137.59
C ILE A 7 -27.28 -27.69 137.55
N GLU A 8 -25.97 -27.78 137.33
CA GLU A 8 -25.17 -26.60 137.03
C GLU A 8 -25.61 -26.08 135.66
N ILE A 9 -26.28 -24.92 135.67
CA ILE A 9 -26.86 -24.25 134.50
C ILE A 9 -25.77 -23.82 133.49
N PHE A 10 -24.49 -23.91 133.87
CA PHE A 10 -23.33 -23.74 133.01
C PHE A 10 -22.46 -25.02 133.00
N SER A 11 -23.04 -26.12 132.53
CA SER A 11 -22.28 -27.35 132.24
C SER A 11 -21.32 -27.12 131.06
N LEU A 12 -20.20 -27.86 131.04
CA LEU A 12 -19.17 -27.85 129.97
C LEU A 12 -19.78 -27.85 128.56
N SER A 13 -20.92 -28.54 128.39
CA SER A 13 -21.67 -28.66 127.14
C SER A 13 -22.24 -27.34 126.61
N PHE A 14 -22.58 -26.36 127.47
CA PHE A 14 -23.06 -25.05 127.02
C PHE A 14 -21.93 -24.19 126.44
N LEU A 15 -20.74 -24.23 127.08
CA LEU A 15 -19.55 -23.55 126.58
C LEU A 15 -19.11 -24.14 125.24
N ASP A 16 -19.21 -25.46 125.06
CA ASP A 16 -18.91 -26.11 123.78
C ASP A 16 -19.89 -25.69 122.67
N VAL A 17 -21.19 -25.54 122.96
CA VAL A 17 -22.19 -25.11 121.96
C VAL A 17 -22.01 -23.63 121.58
N VAL A 18 -21.76 -22.76 122.55
CA VAL A 18 -21.52 -21.33 122.27
C VAL A 18 -20.18 -21.12 121.57
N SER A 19 -19.13 -21.86 121.95
CA SER A 19 -17.82 -21.84 121.30
C SER A 19 -17.88 -22.39 119.88
N CYS A 20 -18.65 -23.45 119.65
CA CYS A 20 -18.91 -23.99 118.31
C CYS A 20 -19.72 -23.00 117.45
N GLY A 21 -20.78 -22.40 118.01
CA GLY A 21 -21.59 -21.39 117.32
C GLY A 21 -20.81 -20.12 116.98
N PHE A 22 -20.02 -19.61 117.93
CA PHE A 22 -19.16 -18.44 117.71
C PHE A 22 -18.03 -18.74 116.73
N GLY A 23 -17.42 -19.93 116.84
CA GLY A 23 -16.43 -20.41 115.87
C GLY A 23 -16.99 -20.49 114.46
N ALA A 24 -18.22 -20.98 114.28
CA ALA A 24 -18.89 -21.01 112.99
C ALA A 24 -19.15 -19.61 112.42
N ILE A 25 -19.55 -18.65 113.27
CA ILE A 25 -19.77 -17.25 112.86
C ILE A 25 -18.46 -16.57 112.47
N VAL A 26 -17.38 -16.75 113.25
CA VAL A 26 -16.05 -16.21 112.92
C VAL A 26 -15.53 -16.82 111.62
N LEU A 27 -15.71 -18.14 111.42
CA LEU A 27 -15.32 -18.81 110.19
C LEU A 27 -16.10 -18.27 108.98
N LEU A 28 -17.41 -18.08 109.12
CA LEU A 28 -18.26 -17.46 108.09
C LEU A 28 -17.81 -16.04 107.75
N LEU A 29 -17.48 -15.23 108.75
CA LEU A 29 -17.03 -13.85 108.55
C LEU A 29 -15.68 -13.78 107.82
N VAL A 30 -14.73 -14.65 108.20
CA VAL A 30 -13.41 -14.75 107.56
C VAL A 30 -13.58 -15.22 106.11
N ILE A 31 -14.37 -16.27 105.87
CA ILE A 31 -14.61 -16.77 104.51
C ILE A 31 -15.28 -15.69 103.65
N SER A 32 -16.29 -14.97 104.17
CA SER A 32 -16.97 -13.90 103.42
C SER A 32 -16.05 -12.71 103.10
N LYS A 33 -15.28 -12.22 104.08
CA LYS A 33 -14.37 -11.06 103.89
C LYS A 33 -13.21 -11.33 102.93
N PHE A 34 -12.75 -12.59 102.82
CA PHE A 34 -11.64 -12.96 101.92
C PHE A 34 -12.09 -13.56 100.58
N ALA A 35 -13.29 -14.17 100.49
CA ALA A 35 -13.78 -14.75 99.24
C ALA A 35 -14.29 -13.70 98.22
N GLU A 36 -14.95 -12.63 98.68
CA GLU A 36 -15.43 -11.56 97.81
C GLU A 36 -14.33 -10.87 96.98
N PRO A 37 -13.19 -10.42 97.56
CA PRO A 37 -12.14 -9.78 96.76
C PRO A 37 -11.50 -10.74 95.74
N LEU A 38 -11.33 -12.03 96.07
CA LEU A 38 -10.72 -13.01 95.16
C LEU A 38 -11.61 -13.35 93.96
N VAL A 39 -12.93 -13.45 94.16
CA VAL A 39 -13.87 -13.73 93.05
C VAL A 39 -13.97 -12.51 92.13
N VAL A 40 -14.07 -11.31 92.68
CA VAL A 40 -14.10 -10.06 91.90
C VAL A 40 -12.80 -9.86 91.12
N GLU A 41 -11.63 -10.14 91.72
CA GLU A 41 -10.34 -10.03 91.04
C GLU A 41 -10.18 -11.03 89.88
N ARG A 42 -10.67 -12.27 90.03
CA ARG A 42 -10.67 -13.27 88.94
C ARG A 42 -11.61 -12.87 87.81
N THR A 43 -12.86 -12.49 88.11
CA THR A 43 -13.82 -12.05 87.09
C THR A 43 -13.36 -10.79 86.36
N THR A 44 -12.77 -9.83 87.07
CA THR A 44 -12.21 -8.61 86.45
C THR A 44 -10.98 -8.92 85.59
N SER A 45 -10.14 -9.88 85.96
CA SER A 45 -9.02 -10.35 85.16
C SER A 45 -9.48 -11.04 83.86
N ASP A 46 -10.43 -11.97 83.94
CA ASP A 46 -10.98 -12.69 82.78
C ASP A 46 -11.69 -11.74 81.79
N LEU A 47 -12.43 -10.75 82.31
CA LEU A 47 -13.03 -9.70 81.50
C LEU A 47 -11.97 -8.85 80.79
N ARG A 48 -10.86 -8.50 81.46
CA ARG A 48 -9.75 -7.77 80.83
C ARG A 48 -9.11 -8.56 79.69
N PHE A 49 -8.90 -9.87 79.86
CA PHE A 49 -8.39 -10.72 78.78
C PHE A 49 -9.35 -10.79 77.59
N THR A 50 -10.66 -10.89 77.86
CA THR A 50 -11.70 -10.89 76.83
C THR A 50 -11.74 -9.57 76.06
N VAL A 51 -11.72 -8.44 76.77
CA VAL A 51 -11.66 -7.09 76.17
C VAL A 51 -10.39 -6.93 75.32
N ALA A 52 -9.23 -7.35 75.83
CA ALA A 52 -7.98 -7.30 75.07
C ALA A 52 -7.97 -8.22 73.84
N GLY A 53 -8.74 -9.33 73.87
CA GLY A 53 -9.00 -10.19 72.71
C GLY A 53 -9.85 -9.49 71.65
N LEU A 54 -11.00 -8.96 72.05
CA LEU A 54 -11.91 -8.22 71.17
C LEU A 54 -11.24 -6.97 70.57
N GLU A 55 -10.40 -6.26 71.31
CA GLU A 55 -9.63 -5.13 70.79
C GLU A 55 -8.60 -5.55 69.73
N ARG A 56 -7.99 -6.73 69.87
CA ARG A 56 -7.08 -7.28 68.85
C ARG A 56 -7.84 -7.68 67.59
N GLU A 57 -8.98 -8.35 67.74
CA GLU A 57 -9.83 -8.75 66.62
C GLU A 57 -10.39 -7.52 65.88
N LEU A 58 -10.84 -6.49 66.61
CA LEU A 58 -11.29 -5.23 66.03
C LEU A 58 -10.19 -4.51 65.27
N ARG A 59 -8.93 -4.56 65.75
CA ARG A 59 -7.77 -4.03 65.01
C ARG A 59 -7.54 -4.83 63.73
N GLY A 60 -7.59 -6.17 63.78
CA GLY A 60 -7.47 -7.03 62.61
C GLY A 60 -8.52 -6.72 61.54
N ILE A 61 -9.80 -6.67 61.93
CA ILE A 61 -10.91 -6.33 61.02
C ILE A 61 -10.74 -4.93 60.42
N ARG A 62 -10.29 -3.94 61.21
CA ARG A 62 -10.03 -2.59 60.71
C ARG A 62 -8.90 -2.55 59.69
N ASP A 63 -7.84 -3.31 59.90
CA ASP A 63 -6.71 -3.36 58.98
C ASP A 63 -7.05 -4.12 57.69
N GLU A 64 -7.84 -5.21 57.79
CA GLU A 64 -8.42 -5.89 56.62
C GLU A 64 -9.34 -4.97 55.83
N SER A 65 -10.23 -4.23 56.50
CA SER A 65 -11.12 -3.26 55.86
C SER A 65 -10.33 -2.16 55.13
N ARG A 66 -9.24 -1.67 55.74
CA ARG A 66 -8.33 -0.71 55.09
C ARG A 66 -7.65 -1.31 53.85
N ALA A 67 -7.17 -2.55 53.93
CA ALA A 67 -6.56 -3.23 52.80
C ALA A 67 -7.58 -3.46 51.66
N LEU A 68 -8.81 -3.83 51.99
CA LEU A 68 -9.88 -4.04 51.02
C LEU A 68 -10.28 -2.72 50.34
N ASN A 69 -10.40 -1.63 51.11
CA ASN A 69 -10.68 -0.30 50.55
C ASN A 69 -9.58 0.18 49.60
N ARG A 70 -8.31 -0.09 49.91
CA ARG A 70 -7.19 0.20 48.99
C ARG A 70 -7.31 -0.60 47.69
N ARG A 71 -7.60 -1.91 47.78
CA ARG A 71 -7.81 -2.77 46.59
C ARG A 71 -9.00 -2.31 45.75
N LEU A 72 -10.11 -1.89 46.38
CA LEU A 72 -11.26 -1.34 45.67
C LEU A 72 -10.91 -0.05 44.93
N ALA A 73 -10.13 0.84 45.54
CA ALA A 73 -9.65 2.05 44.88
C ALA A 73 -8.72 1.74 43.69
N GLU A 74 -7.80 0.77 43.84
CA GLU A 74 -6.94 0.30 42.75
C GLU A 74 -7.75 -0.32 41.60
N LEU A 75 -8.76 -1.13 41.90
CA LEU A 75 -9.64 -1.70 40.88
C LEU A 75 -10.47 -0.61 40.18
N GLY A 76 -10.95 0.39 40.91
CA GLY A 76 -11.65 1.53 40.33
C GLY A 76 -10.79 2.32 39.35
N THR A 77 -9.52 2.57 39.69
CA THR A 77 -8.59 3.26 38.79
C THR A 77 -8.23 2.42 37.55
N ARG A 78 -8.08 1.10 37.70
CA ARG A 78 -7.89 0.18 36.57
C ARG A 78 -9.10 0.15 35.64
N LEU A 79 -10.31 0.06 36.20
CA LEU A 79 -11.54 0.05 35.43
C LEU A 79 -11.69 1.33 34.62
N ALA A 80 -11.49 2.50 35.24
CA ALA A 80 -11.52 3.78 34.54
C ALA A 80 -10.47 3.86 33.41
N GLY A 81 -9.29 3.24 33.60
CA GLY A 81 -8.27 3.13 32.57
C GLY A 81 -8.70 2.26 31.38
N GLU A 82 -9.32 1.12 31.64
CA GLU A 82 -9.85 0.23 30.60
C GLU A 82 -11.05 0.83 29.87
N GLU A 83 -11.96 1.53 30.57
CA GLU A 83 -13.06 2.27 29.94
C GLU A 83 -12.55 3.33 28.97
N LYS A 84 -11.50 4.06 29.34
CA LYS A 84 -10.85 5.05 28.47
C LYS A 84 -10.21 4.39 27.24
N ARG A 85 -9.56 3.22 27.40
CA ARG A 85 -9.00 2.44 26.27
C ARG A 85 -10.10 1.96 25.34
N LEU A 86 -11.21 1.46 25.89
CA LEU A 86 -12.35 1.00 25.11
C LEU A 86 -12.97 2.13 24.29
N ALA A 87 -13.14 3.31 24.89
CA ALA A 87 -13.61 4.50 24.18
C ALA A 87 -12.66 4.88 23.02
N GLY A 88 -11.34 4.89 23.26
CA GLY A 88 -10.35 5.16 22.20
C GLY A 88 -10.40 4.15 21.06
N LEU A 89 -10.54 2.85 21.37
CA LEU A 89 -10.68 1.80 20.36
C LEU A 89 -11.98 1.91 19.56
N GLN A 90 -13.07 2.35 20.20
CA GLN A 90 -14.35 2.61 19.52
C GLN A 90 -14.22 3.79 18.53
N ASP A 91 -13.52 4.86 18.92
CA ASP A 91 -13.25 6.00 18.05
C ASP A 91 -12.36 5.61 16.86
N GLU A 92 -11.29 4.83 17.09
CA GLU A 92 -10.44 4.30 16.02
C GLU A 92 -11.21 3.42 15.05
N LEU A 93 -12.08 2.54 15.55
CA LEU A 93 -12.94 1.69 14.73
C LEU A 93 -13.92 2.52 13.90
N ALA A 94 -14.51 3.57 14.48
CA ALA A 94 -15.38 4.49 13.76
C ALA A 94 -14.63 5.21 12.62
N ALA A 95 -13.40 5.68 12.89
CA ALA A 95 -12.54 6.31 11.89
C ALA A 95 -12.14 5.34 10.76
N ILE A 96 -11.78 4.08 11.09
CA ILE A 96 -11.47 3.05 10.10
C ILE A 96 -12.70 2.74 9.24
N ARG A 97 -13.89 2.59 9.84
CA ARG A 97 -15.13 2.37 9.10
C ARG A 97 -15.49 3.54 8.18
N GLY A 98 -15.23 4.78 8.61
CA GLY A 98 -15.37 5.98 7.78
C GLY A 98 -14.48 5.91 6.54
N ARG A 99 -13.18 5.71 6.74
CA ARG A 99 -12.20 5.56 5.64
C ARG A 99 -12.54 4.42 4.68
N TYR A 100 -13.03 3.30 5.20
CA TYR A 100 -13.47 2.17 4.37
C TYR A 100 -14.67 2.53 3.49
N ARG A 101 -15.69 3.21 4.05
CA ARG A 101 -16.85 3.67 3.27
C ARG A 101 -16.45 4.68 2.20
N GLU A 102 -15.55 5.61 2.52
CA GLU A 102 -14.99 6.55 1.55
C GLU A 102 -14.25 5.82 0.42
N ALA A 103 -13.41 4.84 0.75
CA ALA A 103 -12.70 4.03 -0.24
C ALA A 103 -13.66 3.25 -1.15
N VAL A 104 -14.70 2.61 -0.60
CA VAL A 104 -15.73 1.90 -1.38
C VAL A 104 -16.50 2.84 -2.30
N THR A 105 -16.83 4.05 -1.82
CA THR A 105 -17.52 5.06 -2.62
C THR A 105 -16.63 5.58 -3.74
N ALA A 106 -15.34 5.82 -3.46
CA ALA A 106 -14.35 6.24 -4.44
C ALA A 106 -14.15 5.17 -5.53
N LEU A 107 -14.08 3.89 -5.16
CA LEU A 107 -14.01 2.77 -6.11
C LEU A 107 -15.26 2.72 -7.01
N SER A 108 -16.45 2.89 -6.43
CA SER A 108 -17.72 2.90 -7.20
C SER A 108 -17.79 4.08 -8.17
N ALA A 109 -17.32 5.27 -7.76
CA ALA A 109 -17.20 6.42 -8.64
C ALA A 109 -16.18 6.19 -9.76
N GLN A 110 -15.05 5.56 -9.43
CA GLN A 110 -14.01 5.19 -10.40
C GLN A 110 -14.51 4.17 -11.43
N ASP A 111 -15.28 3.17 -11.03
CA ASP A 111 -15.91 2.20 -11.94
C ASP A 111 -16.91 2.85 -12.88
N ARG A 112 -17.70 3.83 -12.37
CA ARG A 112 -18.61 4.61 -13.21
C ARG A 112 -17.86 5.47 -14.23
N ILE A 113 -16.78 6.12 -13.81
CA ILE A 113 -15.89 6.89 -14.70
C ILE A 113 -15.25 5.97 -15.74
N ARG A 114 -14.81 4.76 -15.36
CA ARG A 114 -14.28 3.75 -16.26
C ARG A 114 -15.32 3.32 -17.29
N GLY A 115 -16.56 3.06 -16.87
CA GLY A 115 -17.66 2.72 -17.78
C GLY A 115 -18.00 3.85 -18.77
N GLN A 116 -17.98 5.11 -18.30
CA GLN A 116 -18.16 6.28 -19.16
C GLN A 116 -17.00 6.45 -20.14
N LEU A 117 -15.76 6.23 -19.69
CA LEU A 117 -14.57 6.31 -20.54
C LEU A 117 -14.57 5.21 -21.61
N GLU A 118 -14.96 3.99 -21.27
CA GLU A 118 -15.11 2.91 -22.25
C GLU A 118 -16.21 3.21 -23.26
N SER A 119 -17.34 3.78 -22.82
CA SER A 119 -18.42 4.21 -23.72
C SER A 119 -17.95 5.32 -24.66
N ALA A 120 -17.29 6.34 -24.13
CA ALA A 120 -16.68 7.42 -24.92
C ALA A 120 -15.59 6.89 -25.87
N ARG A 121 -14.84 5.87 -25.47
CA ARG A 121 -13.84 5.20 -26.31
C ARG A 121 -14.49 4.42 -27.45
N GLN A 122 -15.62 3.75 -27.20
CA GLN A 122 -16.39 3.05 -28.24
C GLN A 122 -16.98 4.05 -29.24
N GLU A 123 -17.52 5.16 -28.75
CA GLU A 123 -18.03 6.26 -29.58
C GLU A 123 -16.92 6.90 -30.42
N LEU A 124 -15.79 7.27 -29.80
CA LEU A 124 -14.60 7.75 -30.53
C LEU A 124 -14.07 6.72 -31.53
N THR A 125 -14.15 5.42 -31.22
CA THR A 125 -13.74 4.36 -32.14
C THR A 125 -14.68 4.27 -33.34
N GLY A 126 -15.98 4.40 -33.12
CA GLY A 126 -16.98 4.49 -34.19
C GLY A 126 -16.74 5.72 -35.07
N GLU A 127 -16.52 6.87 -34.45
CA GLU A 127 -16.30 8.14 -35.15
C GLU A 127 -14.94 8.16 -35.86
N MET A 128 -13.89 7.62 -35.26
CA MET A 128 -12.59 7.41 -35.92
C MET A 128 -12.70 6.44 -37.10
N ARG A 129 -13.48 5.35 -36.99
CA ARG A 129 -13.71 4.45 -38.14
C ARG A 129 -14.43 5.17 -39.27
N ARG A 130 -15.44 5.98 -38.97
CA ARG A 130 -16.14 6.82 -39.96
C ARG A 130 -15.22 7.86 -40.59
N LEU A 131 -14.48 8.62 -39.77
CA LEU A 131 -13.52 9.60 -40.23
C LEU A 131 -12.41 8.96 -41.05
N ARG A 132 -11.89 7.79 -40.64
CA ARG A 132 -10.88 7.03 -41.38
C ARG A 132 -11.42 6.51 -42.70
N ALA A 133 -12.65 5.99 -42.74
CA ALA A 133 -13.29 5.58 -43.99
C ALA A 133 -13.45 6.78 -44.94
N ARG A 134 -13.87 7.93 -44.41
CA ARG A 134 -13.95 9.19 -45.16
C ARG A 134 -12.57 9.68 -45.62
N GLN A 135 -11.54 9.54 -44.80
CA GLN A 135 -10.16 9.94 -45.13
C GLN A 135 -9.51 8.96 -46.13
N GLN A 136 -9.82 7.66 -46.05
CA GLN A 136 -9.37 6.66 -47.01
C GLN A 136 -10.01 6.87 -48.39
N ALA A 137 -11.27 7.31 -48.44
CA ALA A 137 -11.93 7.70 -49.68
C ALA A 137 -11.35 8.99 -50.31
N LEU A 138 -10.63 9.81 -49.54
CA LEU A 138 -10.03 11.09 -49.96
C LEU A 138 -8.51 11.02 -50.20
N ARG A 139 -7.87 9.87 -50.01
CA ARG A 139 -6.40 9.74 -50.15
C ARG A 139 -6.00 9.28 -51.56
N PRO A 140 -5.04 9.97 -52.21
CA PRO A 140 -4.46 9.49 -53.47
C PRO A 140 -3.83 8.10 -53.31
N PRO A 141 -3.92 7.23 -54.32
CA PRO A 141 -3.45 5.85 -54.26
C PRO A 141 -1.94 5.76 -54.52
N GLU A 142 -1.10 6.21 -53.58
CA GLU A 142 0.34 5.97 -53.65
C GLU A 142 0.92 5.52 -52.29
N GLY A 143 1.51 4.31 -52.29
CA GLY A 143 2.59 3.94 -51.35
C GLY A 143 2.22 3.55 -49.92
N ILE A 144 1.02 3.02 -49.65
CA ILE A 144 0.66 2.49 -48.32
C ILE A 144 0.71 0.97 -48.33
N ILE A 145 1.63 0.38 -47.54
CA ILE A 145 1.65 -1.07 -47.25
C ILE A 145 1.34 -1.23 -45.76
N GLY A 146 0.25 -1.93 -45.42
CA GLY A 146 -0.11 -2.24 -44.02
C GLY A 146 -0.53 -1.05 -43.16
N GLY A 147 -0.88 0.09 -43.75
CA GLY A 147 -1.28 1.32 -43.03
C GLY A 147 -0.13 2.28 -42.71
N VAL A 148 1.11 1.94 -43.06
CA VAL A 148 2.29 2.80 -42.91
C VAL A 148 2.64 3.46 -44.25
N PRO A 149 2.72 4.81 -44.35
CA PRO A 149 3.18 5.48 -45.56
C PRO A 149 4.68 5.25 -45.82
N VAL A 150 5.02 4.69 -46.98
CA VAL A 150 6.38 4.25 -47.37
C VAL A 150 7.10 5.29 -48.25
N ASP A 151 7.05 6.58 -47.86
CA ASP A 151 7.67 7.68 -48.62
C ASP A 151 8.98 8.22 -48.00
N SER A 152 9.47 7.60 -46.93
CA SER A 152 10.63 8.09 -46.17
C SER A 152 11.96 7.65 -46.76
N GLU A 153 12.91 8.59 -46.79
CA GLU A 153 14.26 8.37 -47.30
C GLU A 153 15.27 8.13 -46.17
N TYR A 154 14.90 8.43 -44.93
CA TYR A 154 15.73 8.25 -43.74
C TYR A 154 14.90 7.65 -42.61
N ILE A 155 15.49 6.72 -41.86
CA ILE A 155 14.80 6.01 -40.78
C ILE A 155 15.62 6.10 -39.49
N ILE A 156 14.96 6.42 -38.38
CA ILE A 156 15.53 6.36 -37.04
C ILE A 156 14.71 5.39 -36.21
N PHE A 157 15.37 4.45 -35.53
CA PHE A 157 14.74 3.61 -34.52
C PHE A 157 15.10 4.16 -33.13
N VAL A 158 14.08 4.46 -32.33
CA VAL A 158 14.18 4.80 -30.91
C VAL A 158 13.60 3.61 -30.15
N ILE A 159 14.46 2.86 -29.46
CA ILE A 159 14.11 1.57 -28.87
C ILE A 159 14.21 1.66 -27.36
N ASP A 160 13.10 1.37 -26.68
CA ASP A 160 13.09 1.11 -25.24
C ASP A 160 13.90 -0.17 -24.94
N THR A 161 14.98 -0.01 -24.18
CA THR A 161 15.89 -1.08 -23.78
C THR A 161 15.69 -1.51 -22.33
N SER A 162 14.54 -1.17 -21.73
CA SER A 162 14.15 -1.52 -20.37
C SER A 162 14.18 -3.02 -20.10
N GLY A 163 14.28 -3.38 -18.82
CA GLY A 163 14.35 -4.78 -18.39
C GLY A 163 13.11 -5.60 -18.81
N SER A 164 11.93 -4.98 -18.89
CA SER A 164 10.69 -5.63 -19.35
C SER A 164 10.78 -5.96 -20.84
N MET A 165 11.20 -4.99 -21.66
CA MET A 165 11.42 -5.18 -23.09
C MET A 165 12.46 -6.27 -23.36
N GLN A 166 13.62 -6.20 -22.69
CA GLN A 166 14.72 -7.17 -22.86
C GLN A 166 14.31 -8.60 -22.47
N ARG A 167 13.55 -8.75 -21.38
CA ARG A 167 13.18 -10.07 -20.86
C ARG A 167 12.06 -10.75 -21.65
N PHE A 168 11.12 -9.98 -22.21
CA PHE A 168 9.88 -10.54 -22.76
C PHE A 168 9.60 -10.19 -24.21
N ALA A 169 10.00 -9.00 -24.68
CA ALA A 169 9.66 -8.51 -26.02
C ALA A 169 10.82 -8.58 -27.01
N TRP A 170 12.07 -8.77 -26.55
CA TRP A 170 13.27 -8.62 -27.38
C TRP A 170 13.28 -9.45 -28.67
N PRO A 171 12.82 -10.73 -28.67
CA PRO A 171 12.68 -11.48 -29.93
C PRO A 171 11.70 -10.81 -30.91
N LEU A 172 10.59 -10.26 -30.41
CA LEU A 172 9.59 -9.58 -31.22
C LEU A 172 10.08 -8.21 -31.70
N VAL A 173 10.84 -7.46 -30.87
CA VAL A 173 11.52 -6.21 -31.26
C VAL A 173 12.41 -6.46 -32.48
N ARG A 174 13.24 -7.52 -32.43
CA ARG A 174 14.11 -7.90 -33.54
C ARG A 174 13.31 -8.24 -34.80
N SER A 175 12.27 -9.06 -34.66
CA SER A 175 11.39 -9.44 -35.76
C SER A 175 10.69 -8.24 -36.39
N LYS A 176 10.16 -7.30 -35.58
CA LYS A 176 9.48 -6.10 -36.08
C LYS A 176 10.43 -5.11 -36.73
N MET A 177 11.64 -4.96 -36.21
CA MET A 177 12.66 -4.13 -36.85
C MET A 177 13.06 -4.72 -38.21
N GLU A 178 13.22 -6.04 -38.30
CA GLU A 178 13.49 -6.72 -39.56
C GLU A 178 12.35 -6.54 -40.58
N GLU A 179 11.09 -6.72 -40.16
CA GLU A 179 9.91 -6.46 -40.99
C GLU A 179 9.89 -5.03 -41.53
N ILE A 180 10.11 -4.03 -40.68
CA ILE A 180 10.13 -2.62 -41.10
C ILE A 180 11.27 -2.37 -42.09
N LEU A 181 12.48 -2.85 -41.81
CA LEU A 181 13.59 -2.71 -42.74
C LEU A 181 13.29 -3.40 -44.09
N ALA A 182 12.57 -4.52 -44.10
CA ALA A 182 12.16 -5.20 -45.33
C ALA A 182 11.13 -4.39 -46.15
N VAL A 183 10.24 -3.64 -45.49
CA VAL A 183 9.25 -2.76 -46.15
C VAL A 183 9.91 -1.58 -46.88
N TYR A 184 11.11 -1.16 -46.45
CA TYR A 184 11.87 -0.09 -47.12
C TYR A 184 13.05 -0.70 -47.90
N PRO A 185 12.90 -0.99 -49.21
CA PRO A 185 13.93 -1.71 -49.97
C PRO A 185 15.21 -0.88 -50.12
N ARG A 186 15.10 0.45 -50.12
CA ARG A 186 16.23 1.40 -50.12
C ARG A 186 15.87 2.65 -49.32
N VAL A 187 16.74 3.02 -48.38
CA VAL A 187 16.76 4.34 -47.76
C VAL A 187 18.15 4.95 -47.91
N LYS A 188 18.29 6.27 -47.73
CA LYS A 188 19.59 6.96 -47.79
C LYS A 188 20.38 6.80 -46.49
N GLY A 189 19.69 6.68 -45.35
CA GLY A 189 20.34 6.53 -44.06
C GLY A 189 19.46 5.93 -42.98
N ILE A 190 20.10 5.22 -42.06
CA ILE A 190 19.47 4.61 -40.88
C ILE A 190 20.19 5.14 -39.63
N GLN A 191 19.46 5.27 -38.53
CA GLN A 191 20.04 5.45 -37.20
C GLN A 191 19.28 4.61 -36.17
N VAL A 192 19.97 4.17 -35.12
CA VAL A 192 19.38 3.41 -34.02
C VAL A 192 19.89 3.97 -32.70
N MET A 193 18.96 4.36 -31.83
CA MET A 193 19.25 4.90 -30.50
C MET A 193 18.24 4.38 -29.47
N ASN A 194 18.61 4.41 -28.19
CA ASN A 194 17.67 4.02 -27.12
C ASN A 194 16.71 5.17 -26.83
N ASP A 195 15.75 4.91 -25.95
CA ASP A 195 14.79 5.85 -25.40
C ASP A 195 15.41 7.10 -24.73
N MET A 196 16.68 7.04 -24.31
CA MET A 196 17.43 8.19 -23.78
C MET A 196 18.29 8.92 -24.83
N GLY A 197 18.37 8.41 -26.06
CA GLY A 197 19.14 8.99 -27.16
C GLY A 197 20.61 8.56 -27.26
N ASP A 198 21.00 7.48 -26.60
CA ASP A 198 22.28 6.79 -26.76
C ASP A 198 22.30 5.97 -28.05
N TYR A 199 23.37 6.11 -28.83
CA TYR A 199 23.51 5.44 -30.12
C TYR A 199 23.90 3.98 -29.98
N MET A 200 23.30 3.10 -30.80
CA MET A 200 23.74 1.71 -30.93
C MET A 200 25.19 1.61 -31.42
N PHE A 201 25.59 2.52 -32.33
CA PHE A 201 26.94 2.65 -32.85
C PHE A 201 27.45 4.07 -32.57
N SER A 202 28.19 4.25 -31.47
CA SER A 202 28.67 5.57 -31.02
C SER A 202 29.54 6.29 -32.07
N GLN A 203 30.28 5.57 -32.91
CA GLN A 203 31.03 6.14 -34.05
C GLN A 203 30.14 6.88 -35.08
N TYR A 204 28.83 6.63 -35.05
CA TYR A 204 27.82 7.30 -35.88
C TYR A 204 27.01 8.35 -35.10
N ALA A 205 27.47 8.78 -33.92
CA ALA A 205 26.81 9.85 -33.18
C ALA A 205 26.68 11.12 -34.05
N GLY A 206 25.44 11.63 -34.17
CA GLY A 206 25.11 12.81 -34.97
C GLY A 206 25.23 12.65 -36.49
N ARG A 207 25.48 11.43 -36.99
CA ARG A 207 25.64 11.15 -38.43
C ARG A 207 24.79 9.96 -38.86
N TRP A 208 24.37 9.95 -40.11
CA TRP A 208 23.58 8.84 -40.66
C TRP A 208 24.45 7.61 -40.91
N ILE A 209 23.95 6.42 -40.60
CA ILE A 209 24.53 5.17 -41.09
C ILE A 209 24.04 5.01 -42.53
N THR A 210 24.94 5.13 -43.50
CA THR A 210 24.60 4.89 -44.91
C THR A 210 24.01 3.50 -45.08
N ASP A 211 22.82 3.42 -45.68
CA ASP A 211 22.10 2.16 -45.85
C ASP A 211 22.86 1.21 -46.77
N SER A 212 22.98 -0.04 -46.33
CA SER A 212 23.46 -1.14 -47.16
C SER A 212 23.02 -2.47 -46.55
N PRO A 213 22.92 -3.55 -47.35
CA PRO A 213 22.62 -4.88 -46.81
C PRO A 213 23.59 -5.30 -45.69
N ALA A 214 24.87 -4.94 -45.80
CA ALA A 214 25.87 -5.23 -44.79
C ALA A 214 25.62 -4.45 -43.47
N ARG A 215 25.24 -3.16 -43.56
CA ARG A 215 24.92 -2.33 -42.40
C ARG A 215 23.63 -2.77 -41.72
N ARG A 216 22.58 -3.11 -42.48
CA ARG A 216 21.34 -3.69 -41.93
C ARG A 216 21.58 -4.98 -41.15
N ARG A 217 22.38 -5.90 -41.71
CA ARG A 217 22.78 -7.13 -40.99
C ARG A 217 23.59 -6.81 -39.73
N ALA A 218 24.48 -5.82 -39.78
CA ALA A 218 25.24 -5.41 -38.59
C ALA A 218 24.35 -4.84 -37.49
N ILE A 219 23.36 -4.02 -37.85
CA ILE A 219 22.35 -3.48 -36.93
C ILE A 219 21.56 -4.62 -36.27
N LEU A 220 20.99 -5.53 -37.07
CA LEU A 220 20.19 -6.65 -36.53
C LEU A 220 21.01 -7.61 -35.66
N ARG A 221 22.30 -7.83 -36.00
CA ARG A 221 23.21 -8.61 -35.14
C ARG A 221 23.51 -7.88 -33.84
N ARG A 222 23.82 -6.58 -33.88
CA ARG A 222 24.12 -5.81 -32.67
C ARG A 222 22.91 -5.74 -31.75
N LEU A 223 21.72 -5.55 -32.31
CA LEU A 223 20.46 -5.52 -31.58
C LEU A 223 20.26 -6.76 -30.71
N ALA A 224 20.71 -7.95 -31.15
CA ALA A 224 20.55 -9.18 -30.38
C ALA A 224 21.14 -9.12 -28.95
N SER A 225 22.19 -8.33 -28.73
CA SER A 225 22.89 -8.19 -27.44
C SER A 225 23.02 -6.74 -26.99
N TRP A 226 22.19 -5.85 -27.52
CA TRP A 226 22.27 -4.42 -27.20
C TRP A 226 21.33 -4.08 -26.04
N SER A 227 21.92 -3.78 -24.89
CA SER A 227 21.22 -3.51 -23.64
C SER A 227 21.81 -2.29 -22.90
N PRO A 228 21.77 -1.09 -23.49
CA PRO A 228 22.11 0.12 -22.76
C PRO A 228 21.09 0.36 -21.64
N PHE A 229 21.46 1.19 -20.66
CA PHE A 229 20.52 1.66 -19.64
C PHE A 229 19.31 2.34 -20.29
N SER A 230 18.16 2.33 -19.64
CA SER A 230 16.90 2.93 -20.11
C SER A 230 16.09 3.37 -18.89
N ASN A 231 15.45 4.53 -18.99
CA ASN A 231 14.54 5.07 -17.98
C ASN A 231 13.05 4.83 -18.34
N SER A 232 12.77 4.06 -19.41
CA SER A 232 11.43 3.76 -19.93
C SER A 232 10.65 5.01 -20.34
N SER A 233 11.34 6.05 -20.82
CA SER A 233 10.74 7.27 -21.35
C SER A 233 11.22 7.51 -22.78
N PRO A 234 10.34 7.47 -23.80
CA PRO A 234 10.75 7.67 -25.19
C PRO A 234 10.99 9.14 -25.54
N VAL A 235 10.69 10.07 -24.64
CA VAL A 235 10.64 11.52 -24.90
C VAL A 235 12.01 12.06 -25.26
N GLU A 236 13.02 11.66 -24.50
CA GLU A 236 14.40 12.08 -24.63
C GLU A 236 14.98 11.61 -25.97
N GLY A 237 14.75 10.34 -26.32
CA GLY A 237 15.17 9.72 -27.57
C GLY A 237 14.48 10.34 -28.79
N ILE A 238 13.16 10.57 -28.73
CA ILE A 238 12.42 11.27 -29.80
C ILE A 238 12.95 12.70 -29.96
N THR A 239 13.13 13.42 -28.85
CA THR A 239 13.64 14.80 -28.86
C THR A 239 15.06 14.86 -29.45
N ALA A 240 15.93 13.94 -29.05
CA ALA A 240 17.28 13.81 -29.56
C ALA A 240 17.29 13.49 -31.06
N ALA A 241 16.44 12.57 -31.51
CA ALA A 241 16.29 12.22 -32.91
C ALA A 241 15.88 13.43 -33.76
N ILE A 242 14.85 14.17 -33.35
CA ILE A 242 14.36 15.35 -34.06
C ILE A 242 15.45 16.43 -34.12
N ARG A 243 15.98 16.83 -32.97
CA ARG A 243 16.93 17.95 -32.88
C ARG A 243 18.23 17.70 -33.64
N ARG A 244 18.73 16.46 -33.65
CA ARG A 244 20.03 16.13 -34.24
C ARG A 244 19.96 15.80 -35.72
N PHE A 245 18.85 15.23 -36.18
CA PHE A 245 18.76 14.67 -37.54
C PHE A 245 17.80 15.39 -38.46
N HIS A 246 16.94 16.29 -37.94
CA HIS A 246 16.12 17.12 -38.80
C HIS A 246 17.00 17.92 -39.77
N THR A 247 16.65 17.86 -41.06
CA THR A 247 17.23 18.70 -42.09
C THR A 247 16.12 19.06 -43.08
N PRO A 248 15.94 20.35 -43.43
CA PRO A 248 14.94 20.76 -44.42
C PRO A 248 15.00 19.94 -45.71
N GLY A 249 13.84 19.55 -46.22
CA GLY A 249 13.71 18.77 -47.46
C GLY A 249 13.97 17.27 -47.33
N ARG A 250 14.37 16.76 -46.16
CA ARG A 250 14.54 15.31 -45.93
C ARG A 250 13.28 14.67 -45.39
N ARG A 251 12.86 13.55 -45.99
CA ARG A 251 11.75 12.73 -45.50
C ARG A 251 12.26 11.73 -44.46
N ILE A 252 12.12 12.09 -43.18
CA ILE A 252 12.60 11.29 -42.04
C ILE A 252 11.42 10.63 -41.33
N SER A 253 11.54 9.33 -41.06
CA SER A 253 10.62 8.59 -40.19
C SER A 253 11.33 8.11 -38.92
N ILE A 254 10.73 8.38 -37.78
CA ILE A 254 11.14 7.86 -36.47
C ILE A 254 10.21 6.70 -36.12
N TYR A 255 10.76 5.55 -35.75
CA TYR A 255 10.05 4.39 -35.23
C TYR A 255 10.37 4.24 -33.76
N VAL A 256 9.35 4.44 -32.92
CA VAL A 256 9.45 4.34 -31.46
C VAL A 256 8.95 2.97 -31.02
N PHE A 257 9.79 2.21 -30.32
CA PHE A 257 9.48 0.87 -29.83
C PHE A 257 9.45 0.90 -28.31
N GLY A 258 8.37 0.47 -27.67
CA GLY A 258 8.26 0.43 -26.21
C GLY A 258 7.02 -0.30 -25.69
N ASP A 259 7.00 -0.56 -24.38
CA ASP A 259 5.91 -1.25 -23.68
C ASP A 259 5.28 -0.41 -22.56
N ASP A 260 5.95 0.65 -22.11
CA ASP A 260 5.50 1.44 -20.95
C ASP A 260 5.78 2.94 -21.04
N PHE A 261 5.01 3.71 -20.27
CA PHE A 261 5.25 5.13 -19.98
C PHE A 261 5.04 5.36 -18.49
N SER A 262 6.14 5.25 -17.74
CA SER A 262 6.13 5.15 -16.28
C SER A 262 5.87 6.49 -15.59
N SER A 263 6.34 7.62 -16.15
CA SER A 263 6.32 8.92 -15.48
C SER A 263 6.18 10.10 -16.46
N GLY A 264 5.78 11.27 -15.95
CA GLY A 264 5.57 12.48 -16.76
C GLY A 264 4.13 12.68 -17.26
N SER A 265 3.83 13.88 -17.73
CA SER A 265 2.53 14.25 -18.30
C SER A 265 2.49 13.92 -19.80
N ILE A 266 1.44 13.21 -20.24
CA ILE A 266 1.24 12.92 -21.68
C ILE A 266 1.18 14.22 -22.47
N GLN A 267 0.48 15.23 -21.93
CA GLN A 267 0.29 16.51 -22.60
C GLN A 267 1.62 17.24 -22.79
N ASP A 268 2.47 17.27 -21.76
CA ASP A 268 3.76 17.97 -21.81
C ASP A 268 4.68 17.35 -22.87
N VAL A 269 4.63 16.02 -23.03
CA VAL A 269 5.37 15.31 -24.09
C VAL A 269 4.83 15.68 -25.46
N VAL A 270 3.52 15.62 -25.64
CA VAL A 270 2.86 15.98 -26.90
C VAL A 270 3.20 17.42 -27.29
N ASP A 271 3.10 18.36 -26.37
CA ASP A 271 3.40 19.78 -26.59
C ASP A 271 4.89 20.00 -26.89
N THR A 272 5.77 19.27 -26.20
CA THR A 272 7.21 19.34 -26.44
C THR A 272 7.54 18.86 -27.85
N VAL A 273 7.00 17.70 -28.26
CA VAL A 273 7.22 17.15 -29.60
C VAL A 273 6.57 18.03 -30.67
N ASP A 274 5.35 18.54 -30.42
CA ASP A 274 4.66 19.44 -31.33
C ASP A 274 5.52 20.68 -31.62
N ARG A 275 6.06 21.31 -30.58
CA ARG A 275 6.90 22.51 -30.70
C ARG A 275 8.17 22.27 -31.50
N ILE A 276 8.86 21.13 -31.29
CA ILE A 276 10.13 20.85 -31.98
C ILE A 276 9.94 20.24 -33.37
N ASN A 277 8.77 19.65 -33.66
CA ASN A 277 8.46 19.01 -34.94
C ASN A 277 7.55 19.86 -35.85
N ARG A 278 7.29 21.11 -35.47
CA ARG A 278 6.49 22.06 -36.25
C ARG A 278 7.31 22.63 -37.41
N ALA A 279 6.71 22.66 -38.59
CA ALA A 279 7.29 23.36 -39.74
C ALA A 279 7.10 24.89 -39.62
N PRO A 280 8.09 25.71 -40.03
CA PRO A 280 8.04 27.16 -39.90
C PRO A 280 6.84 27.85 -40.58
N ALA A 281 6.23 27.25 -41.61
CA ALA A 281 5.20 27.87 -42.43
C ALA A 281 3.86 27.09 -42.45
N GLY A 282 3.53 26.37 -41.37
CA GLY A 282 2.31 25.55 -41.32
C GLY A 282 2.31 24.34 -42.28
N GLY A 283 3.48 24.01 -42.83
CA GLY A 283 3.68 22.86 -43.72
C GLY A 283 3.71 21.51 -43.00
N ARG A 284 4.03 20.44 -43.74
CA ARG A 284 4.19 19.07 -43.19
C ARG A 284 5.20 19.08 -42.04
N ARG A 285 4.93 18.26 -41.03
CA ARG A 285 5.82 18.02 -39.88
C ARG A 285 7.25 17.71 -40.34
N LEU A 286 8.23 18.16 -39.55
CA LEU A 286 9.65 18.04 -39.91
C LEU A 286 10.09 16.57 -40.03
N VAL A 287 9.55 15.71 -39.18
CA VAL A 287 9.71 14.26 -39.21
C VAL A 287 8.37 13.59 -39.01
N ARG A 288 8.24 12.36 -39.50
CA ARG A 288 7.12 11.48 -39.20
C ARG A 288 7.45 10.60 -37.99
N ILE A 289 6.47 10.38 -37.10
CA ILE A 289 6.67 9.52 -35.92
C ILE A 289 5.70 8.34 -35.99
N HIS A 290 6.26 7.13 -36.07
CA HIS A 290 5.56 5.86 -35.94
C HIS A 290 5.86 5.26 -34.58
N ALA A 291 4.92 4.48 -34.05
CA ALA A 291 5.09 3.82 -32.77
C ALA A 291 4.61 2.38 -32.82
N VAL A 292 5.37 1.48 -32.18
CA VAL A 292 5.07 0.06 -32.03
C VAL A 292 5.02 -0.24 -30.54
N GLY A 293 3.82 -0.59 -30.06
CA GLY A 293 3.59 -0.93 -28.65
C GLY A 293 3.65 -2.43 -28.41
N PHE A 294 4.47 -2.84 -27.45
CA PHE A 294 4.67 -4.25 -27.07
C PHE A 294 3.85 -4.59 -25.82
N PRO A 295 3.04 -5.68 -25.80
CA PRO A 295 2.09 -5.97 -24.74
C PRO A 295 2.74 -6.66 -23.52
N VAL A 296 3.94 -6.23 -23.10
CA VAL A 296 4.70 -6.89 -22.02
C VAL A 296 3.98 -6.77 -20.69
N LEU A 297 3.57 -5.55 -20.32
CA LEU A 297 2.92 -5.27 -19.04
C LEU A 297 1.42 -5.61 -19.04
N PHE A 298 0.79 -5.64 -20.22
CA PHE A 298 -0.61 -6.06 -20.38
C PHE A 298 -0.83 -7.53 -20.01
N LEU A 299 0.20 -8.37 -20.23
CA LEU A 299 0.13 -9.81 -20.01
C LEU A 299 0.52 -10.25 -18.58
N ARG A 300 0.94 -9.32 -17.70
CA ARG A 300 1.54 -9.68 -16.39
C ARG A 300 0.79 -9.21 -15.14
N SER A 301 -0.01 -8.14 -15.16
CA SER A 301 -0.61 -7.60 -13.92
C SER A 301 -1.64 -6.48 -14.16
N ASP A 302 -2.42 -6.15 -13.11
CA ASP A 302 -3.44 -5.08 -12.99
C ASP A 302 -2.93 -3.63 -13.23
N THR A 303 -1.70 -3.49 -13.74
CA THR A 303 -1.03 -2.26 -14.20
C THR A 303 -1.53 -1.81 -15.57
N GLY A 304 -2.85 -1.83 -15.78
CA GLY A 304 -3.47 -1.36 -17.03
C GLY A 304 -3.21 0.13 -17.29
N ALA A 305 -3.02 0.93 -16.23
CA ALA A 305 -2.89 2.37 -16.35
C ALA A 305 -1.65 2.82 -17.15
N SER A 306 -0.47 2.26 -16.91
CA SER A 306 0.76 2.72 -17.56
C SER A 306 0.85 2.29 -19.03
N VAL A 307 0.38 1.08 -19.35
CA VAL A 307 0.23 0.58 -20.74
C VAL A 307 -0.79 1.39 -21.52
N VAL A 308 -1.95 1.68 -20.91
CA VAL A 308 -2.96 2.54 -21.53
C VAL A 308 -2.41 3.95 -21.76
N ARG A 309 -1.62 4.48 -20.81
CA ARG A 309 -0.93 5.77 -20.97
C ARG A 309 0.09 5.73 -22.11
N PHE A 310 0.90 4.69 -22.23
CA PHE A 310 1.84 4.52 -23.34
C PHE A 310 1.11 4.46 -24.68
N ALA A 311 0.08 3.62 -24.79
CA ALA A 311 -0.71 3.50 -26.02
C ALA A 311 -1.42 4.82 -26.38
N ALA A 312 -1.96 5.54 -25.38
CA ALA A 312 -2.57 6.85 -25.58
C ALA A 312 -1.56 7.88 -26.09
N LEU A 313 -0.39 7.96 -25.43
CA LEU A 313 0.69 8.85 -25.82
C LEU A 313 1.20 8.54 -27.23
N MET A 314 1.55 7.29 -27.50
CA MET A 314 2.09 6.85 -28.79
C MET A 314 1.09 7.02 -29.93
N ARG A 315 -0.20 6.73 -29.68
CA ARG A 315 -1.26 7.00 -30.66
C ARG A 315 -1.35 8.49 -30.98
N ARG A 316 -1.37 9.34 -29.94
CA ARG A 316 -1.46 10.78 -30.11
C ARG A 316 -0.24 11.34 -30.85
N LEU A 317 0.97 10.93 -30.45
CA LEU A 317 2.21 11.32 -31.13
C LEU A 317 2.22 10.86 -32.60
N ALA A 318 1.76 9.65 -32.89
CA ALA A 318 1.69 9.18 -34.27
C ALA A 318 0.69 9.99 -35.10
N GLU A 319 -0.50 10.26 -34.57
CA GLU A 319 -1.53 11.05 -35.25
C GLU A 319 -1.06 12.50 -35.53
N ASP A 320 -0.54 13.18 -34.51
CA ASP A 320 -0.10 14.58 -34.60
C ASP A 320 1.12 14.76 -35.53
N ASN A 321 1.88 13.68 -35.75
CA ASN A 321 3.11 13.67 -36.54
C ASN A 321 2.99 12.87 -37.85
N ASN A 322 1.77 12.71 -38.38
CA ASN A 322 1.46 12.05 -39.66
C ASN A 322 2.00 10.62 -39.81
N GLY A 323 2.18 9.90 -38.70
CA GLY A 323 2.63 8.52 -38.68
C GLY A 323 1.51 7.54 -38.34
N SER A 324 1.90 6.42 -37.74
CA SER A 324 0.97 5.33 -37.42
C SER A 324 1.38 4.63 -36.13
N PHE A 325 0.40 4.30 -35.31
CA PHE A 325 0.58 3.50 -34.10
C PHE A 325 0.09 2.07 -34.34
N VAL A 326 0.91 1.10 -33.97
CA VAL A 326 0.60 -0.33 -34.02
C VAL A 326 0.78 -0.90 -32.62
N GLY A 327 -0.33 -1.21 -31.95
CA GLY A 327 -0.32 -2.00 -30.72
C GLY A 327 -0.31 -3.49 -31.04
N LEU A 328 0.69 -4.22 -30.54
CA LEU A 328 0.77 -5.67 -30.71
C LEU A 328 -0.09 -6.35 -29.64
N ASP A 329 -0.82 -7.40 -30.04
CA ASP A 329 -1.74 -8.17 -29.19
C ASP A 329 -1.09 -9.41 -28.57
N SER A 330 0.11 -9.78 -29.04
CA SER A 330 0.83 -10.97 -28.62
C SER A 330 2.34 -10.76 -28.67
N LEU A 331 3.06 -11.44 -27.77
CA LEU A 331 4.53 -11.50 -27.76
C LEU A 331 5.10 -12.61 -28.66
N ALA A 332 4.23 -13.42 -29.26
CA ALA A 332 4.64 -14.47 -30.19
C ALA A 332 5.02 -13.85 -31.55
N PRO A 333 6.19 -14.16 -32.12
CA PRO A 333 6.52 -13.77 -33.48
C PRO A 333 5.58 -14.47 -34.48
N GLY A 334 4.51 -13.78 -34.89
CA GLY A 334 3.68 -14.12 -36.04
C GLY A 334 2.57 -15.16 -35.83
N LYS A 335 1.33 -14.69 -35.70
CA LYS A 335 0.25 -15.22 -36.54
C LYS A 335 -0.08 -14.13 -37.57
N ARG A 336 -0.05 -14.50 -38.86
CA ARG A 336 -0.62 -13.66 -39.92
C ARG A 336 -2.01 -13.23 -39.47
N VAL A 337 -2.25 -11.93 -39.42
CA VAL A 337 -3.58 -11.37 -39.19
C VAL A 337 -4.51 -12.02 -40.21
N ARG A 338 -5.40 -12.91 -39.76
CA ARG A 338 -6.54 -13.33 -40.57
C ARG A 338 -7.40 -12.09 -40.70
N ASN A 339 -7.56 -11.62 -41.93
CA ASN A 339 -8.60 -10.67 -42.28
C ASN A 339 -9.92 -11.26 -41.77
N ILE A 340 -10.51 -10.61 -40.77
CA ILE A 340 -11.91 -10.80 -40.44
C ILE A 340 -12.63 -9.74 -41.28
N GLN A 341 -13.42 -10.23 -42.22
CA GLN A 341 -14.31 -9.45 -43.08
C GLN A 341 -15.33 -8.68 -42.27
#